data_AF-A0A922XR58-F1
#
_entry.id   AF-A0A922XR58-F1
#
_cell.length_a   1.000
_cell.length_b   1.000
_cell.length_c   1.000
_cell.angle_alpha   90.00
_cell.angle_beta   90.00
_cell.angle_gamma   90.00
#
_symmetry.space_group_name_H-M   'P 1'
#
loop_
_entity.id
_entity.type
_entity.pdbx_description
1 polymer ?
#
loop_
_entity_poly.entity_id
_entity_poly.type
_entity_poly.pdbx_seq_one_letter_code
_entity_poly.pdbx_strand_id
1 'polypeptide(L)'
;MYHAYRHNSEQKWYWLIIFFPLGGGLIYLYIHFYNRSTIDIITENVKGVVITDYRINQLEKEMKFSDSIKTKTALADEYVRVGRYKDAIDLYTDCAQGFMADDISLLLKLTQTHFLHTDYESSVSYGKQLEKEKTFKNSNVRASYAWALHYNGKSEQAEAIFKDMDSSFTNYMPRTEYCKFLLASQRTEEAKSKLHELITEFDHMKGPERRLQKGIFNEIRALYDTIQRKTAR
;
A
#
# COMPACT_ATOMS: atom_id res chain seq x y z
N MET A 1 -6.17 54.38 -16.17
CA MET A 1 -7.58 54.03 -15.95
C MET A 1 -8.35 54.22 -17.26
N TYR A 2 -8.65 53.15 -18.01
CA TYR A 2 -9.91 52.95 -18.78
C TYR A 2 -9.94 51.66 -19.67
N HIS A 3 -8.91 50.81 -19.71
CA HIS A 3 -8.92 49.60 -20.58
C HIS A 3 -8.60 48.28 -19.86
N ALA A 4 -9.13 48.09 -18.65
CA ALA A 4 -8.98 46.82 -17.92
C ALA A 4 -10.24 46.44 -17.14
N TYR A 5 -11.40 46.47 -17.80
CA TYR A 5 -12.67 46.05 -17.19
C TYR A 5 -13.56 45.29 -18.16
N ARG A 6 -13.00 44.38 -18.97
CA ARG A 6 -13.83 43.55 -19.85
C ARG A 6 -13.14 42.29 -20.35
N HIS A 7 -12.79 41.36 -19.47
CA HIS A 7 -12.76 39.92 -19.82
C HIS A 7 -12.66 39.07 -18.54
N ASN A 8 -13.77 38.42 -18.17
CA ASN A 8 -13.92 37.63 -16.95
C ASN A 8 -13.57 36.13 -17.21
N SER A 9 -12.54 35.86 -18.02
CA SER A 9 -12.18 34.49 -18.45
C SER A 9 -10.77 34.04 -18.03
N GLU A 10 -9.97 34.88 -17.38
CA GLU A 10 -8.57 34.55 -17.03
C GLU A 10 -8.37 34.04 -15.60
N GLN A 11 -9.43 33.87 -14.81
CA GLN A 11 -9.32 33.36 -13.43
C GLN A 11 -8.99 31.85 -13.37
N LYS A 12 -9.11 31.11 -14.47
CA LYS A 12 -8.85 29.65 -14.51
C LYS A 12 -7.37 29.28 -14.65
N TRP A 13 -6.53 30.15 -15.22
CA TRP A 13 -5.10 29.87 -15.43
C TRP A 13 -4.29 29.91 -14.13
N TYR A 14 -4.71 30.74 -13.15
CA TYR A 14 -4.09 30.78 -11.83
C TYR A 14 -4.21 29.45 -11.08
N TRP A 15 -5.35 28.74 -11.19
CA TRP A 15 -5.51 27.40 -10.62
C TRP A 15 -4.57 26.37 -11.26
N LEU A 16 -4.33 26.47 -12.57
CA LEU A 16 -3.39 25.60 -13.28
C LEU A 16 -1.94 25.80 -12.80
N ILE A 17 -1.52 27.07 -12.62
CA ILE A 17 -0.16 27.43 -12.17
C ILE A 17 0.07 27.08 -10.69
N ILE A 18 -0.97 27.12 -9.85
CA ILE A 18 -0.87 26.76 -8.43
C ILE A 18 -0.87 25.23 -8.23
N PHE A 19 -1.60 24.46 -9.04
CA PHE A 19 -1.68 23.00 -8.89
C PHE A 19 -0.52 22.24 -9.57
N PHE A 20 0.08 22.80 -10.62
CA PHE A 20 1.14 22.13 -11.39
C PHE A 20 2.44 21.85 -10.59
N PRO A 21 2.94 22.77 -9.72
CA PRO A 21 4.08 22.50 -8.85
C PRO A 21 3.78 21.46 -7.75
N LEU A 22 2.54 21.43 -7.26
CA LEU A 22 2.09 20.48 -6.23
C LEU A 22 1.97 19.06 -6.79
N GLY A 23 1.48 18.93 -8.04
CA GLY A 23 1.44 17.64 -8.75
C GLY A 23 2.84 17.09 -9.08
N GLY A 24 3.77 17.96 -9.52
CA GLY A 24 5.14 17.56 -9.85
C GLY A 24 5.94 17.05 -8.64
N GLY A 25 5.76 17.66 -7.46
CA GLY A 25 6.38 17.20 -6.22
C GLY A 25 5.87 15.84 -5.74
N LEU A 26 4.56 15.60 -5.90
CA LEU A 26 3.93 14.31 -5.58
C LEU A 26 4.37 13.21 -6.54
N ILE A 27 4.57 13.51 -7.83
CA ILE A 27 5.11 12.55 -8.80
C ILE A 27 6.56 12.17 -8.46
N TYR A 28 7.39 13.15 -8.08
CA TYR A 28 8.79 12.87 -7.71
C TYR A 28 8.87 12.06 -6.41
N LEU A 29 7.98 12.34 -5.44
CA LEU A 29 7.85 11.53 -4.22
C LEU A 29 7.28 10.12 -4.51
N TYR A 30 6.33 9.99 -5.42
CA TYR A 30 5.73 8.71 -5.80
C TYR A 30 6.73 7.80 -6.51
N ILE A 31 7.46 8.32 -7.50
CA ILE A 31 8.51 7.58 -8.22
C ILE A 31 9.68 7.26 -7.27
N HIS A 32 10.09 8.18 -6.42
CA HIS A 32 11.29 8.00 -5.59
C HIS A 32 11.05 7.20 -4.29
N PHE A 33 9.81 7.12 -3.79
CA PHE A 33 9.46 6.33 -2.60
C PHE A 33 9.10 4.88 -2.96
N TYR A 34 8.42 4.63 -4.09
CA TYR A 34 8.05 3.26 -4.50
C TYR A 34 9.16 2.54 -5.28
N ASN A 35 10.07 3.27 -5.94
CA ASN A 35 11.11 2.68 -6.79
C ASN A 35 12.47 2.48 -6.10
N ARG A 36 12.52 2.45 -4.76
CA ARG A 36 13.75 2.15 -4.00
C ARG A 36 13.98 0.67 -3.71
N SER A 37 13.06 -0.20 -4.08
CA SER A 37 13.20 -1.66 -3.95
C SER A 37 13.58 -2.37 -5.25
N THR A 38 13.55 -1.68 -6.39
CA THR A 38 13.60 -2.34 -7.71
C THR A 38 14.95 -2.19 -8.44
N ILE A 39 15.82 -1.28 -8.00
CA ILE A 39 17.06 -0.98 -8.75
C ILE A 39 18.21 -1.95 -8.44
N ASP A 40 18.18 -2.68 -7.32
CA ASP A 40 19.23 -3.64 -6.95
C ASP A 40 18.91 -5.12 -7.26
N ILE A 41 17.78 -5.44 -7.93
CA ILE A 41 17.37 -6.83 -8.27
C ILE A 41 17.57 -7.15 -9.76
N ILE A 42 18.14 -6.25 -10.56
CA ILE A 42 18.21 -6.42 -12.02
C ILE A 42 19.17 -7.57 -12.45
N THR A 43 20.02 -8.09 -11.55
CA THR A 43 20.90 -9.22 -11.87
C THR A 43 20.36 -10.61 -11.49
N GLU A 44 19.28 -10.73 -10.70
CA GLU A 44 18.65 -12.03 -10.35
C GLU A 44 17.29 -12.28 -11.05
N ASN A 45 16.67 -11.23 -11.61
CA ASN A 45 15.32 -11.29 -12.19
C ASN A 45 15.15 -12.11 -13.47
N VAL A 46 16.22 -12.52 -14.15
CA VAL A 46 16.10 -13.27 -15.42
C VAL A 46 15.59 -14.70 -15.18
N LYS A 47 15.87 -15.31 -14.02
CA LYS A 47 15.32 -16.64 -13.67
C LYS A 47 13.90 -16.57 -13.12
N GLY A 48 13.53 -15.47 -12.44
CA GLY A 48 12.22 -15.29 -11.80
C GLY A 48 11.07 -14.97 -12.76
N VAL A 49 11.32 -14.18 -13.82
CA VAL A 49 10.30 -13.83 -14.81
C VAL A 49 9.86 -15.04 -15.64
N VAL A 50 10.82 -15.85 -16.11
CA VAL A 50 10.54 -17.04 -16.93
C VAL A 50 9.76 -18.11 -16.17
N ILE A 51 10.06 -18.35 -14.89
CA ILE A 51 9.34 -19.32 -14.05
C ILE A 51 7.92 -18.84 -13.74
N THR A 52 7.76 -17.53 -13.56
CA THR A 52 6.46 -16.92 -13.27
C THR A 52 5.49 -17.03 -14.45
N ASP A 53 5.98 -16.80 -15.67
CA ASP A 53 5.18 -16.96 -16.88
C ASP A 53 4.71 -18.41 -17.07
N TYR A 54 5.52 -19.41 -16.71
CA TYR A 54 5.12 -20.81 -16.81
C TYR A 54 3.92 -21.14 -15.91
N ARG A 55 3.91 -20.66 -14.66
CA ARG A 55 2.84 -20.96 -13.70
C ARG A 55 1.53 -20.31 -14.12
N ILE A 56 1.57 -19.05 -14.57
CA ILE A 56 0.42 -18.33 -15.11
C ILE A 56 -0.15 -19.10 -16.32
N ASN A 57 0.69 -19.45 -17.28
CA ASN A 57 0.29 -20.22 -18.46
C ASN A 57 -0.36 -21.57 -18.11
N GLN A 58 0.14 -22.25 -17.07
CA GLN A 58 -0.45 -23.51 -16.59
C GLN A 58 -1.84 -23.30 -16.01
N LEU A 59 -2.02 -22.28 -15.16
CA LEU A 59 -3.29 -21.96 -14.53
C LEU A 59 -4.32 -21.42 -15.53
N GLU A 60 -3.90 -20.63 -16.52
CA GLU A 60 -4.77 -20.21 -17.63
C GLU A 60 -5.26 -21.40 -18.45
N LYS A 61 -4.38 -22.38 -18.71
CA LYS A 61 -4.79 -23.64 -19.37
C LYS A 61 -5.77 -24.42 -18.50
N GLU A 62 -5.47 -24.60 -17.22
CA GLU A 62 -6.34 -25.31 -16.28
C GLU A 62 -7.72 -24.67 -16.20
N MET A 63 -7.79 -23.33 -16.13
CA MET A 63 -9.04 -22.57 -16.10
C MET A 63 -9.90 -22.78 -17.36
N LYS A 64 -9.29 -22.98 -18.54
CA LYS A 64 -10.01 -23.32 -19.77
C LYS A 64 -10.68 -24.70 -19.72
N PHE A 65 -10.18 -25.62 -18.89
CA PHE A 65 -10.73 -26.96 -18.73
C PHE A 65 -11.61 -27.10 -17.49
N SER A 66 -11.34 -26.35 -16.42
CA SER A 66 -12.07 -26.38 -15.16
C SER A 66 -12.26 -24.96 -14.63
N ASP A 67 -13.48 -24.46 -14.78
CA ASP A 67 -13.87 -23.17 -14.22
C ASP A 67 -14.23 -23.30 -12.73
N SER A 68 -13.21 -23.48 -11.89
CA SER A 68 -13.38 -23.56 -10.44
C SER A 68 -12.92 -22.27 -9.75
N ILE A 69 -13.62 -21.90 -8.68
CA ILE A 69 -13.25 -20.74 -7.82
C ILE A 69 -11.81 -20.87 -7.33
N LYS A 70 -11.35 -22.09 -7.03
CA LYS A 70 -9.98 -22.36 -6.59
C LYS A 70 -8.97 -22.03 -7.69
N THR A 71 -9.21 -22.47 -8.93
CA THR A 71 -8.32 -22.22 -10.07
C THR A 71 -8.29 -20.73 -10.42
N LYS A 72 -9.46 -20.06 -10.45
CA LYS A 72 -9.55 -18.60 -10.67
C LYS A 72 -8.81 -17.80 -9.60
N THR A 73 -9.05 -18.11 -8.33
CA THR A 73 -8.41 -17.44 -7.20
C THR A 73 -6.89 -17.64 -7.22
N ALA A 74 -6.41 -18.84 -7.57
CA ALA A 74 -4.98 -19.11 -7.70
C ALA A 74 -4.35 -18.36 -8.88
N LEU A 75 -5.03 -18.28 -10.02
CA LEU A 75 -4.58 -17.49 -11.17
C LEU A 75 -4.51 -16.00 -10.83
N ALA A 76 -5.53 -15.50 -10.12
CA ALA A 76 -5.57 -14.12 -9.65
C ALA A 76 -4.43 -13.80 -8.67
N ASP A 77 -4.09 -14.71 -7.73
CA ASP A 77 -2.92 -14.55 -6.85
C ASP A 77 -1.62 -14.39 -7.66
N GLU A 78 -1.45 -15.20 -8.71
CA GLU A 78 -0.30 -15.11 -9.60
C GLU A 78 -0.26 -13.80 -10.38
N TYR A 79 -1.42 -13.31 -10.83
CA TYR A 79 -1.53 -11.99 -11.46
C TYR A 79 -1.16 -10.85 -10.51
N VAL A 80 -1.58 -10.89 -9.24
CA VAL A 80 -1.13 -9.91 -8.25
C VAL A 80 0.39 -9.95 -8.09
N ARG A 81 0.98 -11.14 -8.05
CA ARG A 81 2.44 -11.33 -7.90
C ARG A 81 3.24 -10.69 -9.03
N VAL A 82 2.73 -10.70 -10.27
CA VAL A 82 3.39 -10.06 -11.43
C VAL A 82 2.98 -8.61 -11.68
N GLY A 83 2.10 -8.05 -10.87
CA GLY A 83 1.59 -6.69 -11.07
C GLY A 83 0.47 -6.56 -12.12
N ARG A 84 -0.12 -7.68 -12.57
CA ARG A 84 -1.32 -7.69 -13.44
C ARG A 84 -2.59 -7.50 -12.60
N TYR A 85 -2.67 -6.38 -11.88
CA TYR A 85 -3.72 -6.17 -10.88
C TYR A 85 -5.13 -6.13 -11.46
N LYS A 86 -5.30 -5.55 -12.65
CA LYS A 86 -6.61 -5.50 -13.32
C LYS A 86 -7.16 -6.91 -13.59
N ASP A 87 -6.34 -7.78 -14.18
CA ASP A 87 -6.75 -9.16 -14.47
C ASP A 87 -7.04 -9.95 -13.18
N ALA A 88 -6.30 -9.68 -12.11
CA ALA A 88 -6.58 -10.27 -10.80
C ALA A 88 -7.91 -9.79 -10.23
N ILE A 89 -8.23 -8.49 -10.33
CA ILE A 89 -9.50 -7.91 -9.88
C ILE A 89 -10.66 -8.54 -10.64
N ASP A 90 -10.56 -8.66 -11.96
CA ASP A 90 -11.62 -9.26 -12.79
C ASP A 90 -11.92 -10.71 -12.33
N LEU A 91 -10.89 -11.51 -12.07
CA LEU A 91 -11.06 -12.88 -11.57
C LEU A 91 -11.61 -12.92 -10.13
N TYR A 92 -11.13 -12.07 -9.24
CA TYR A 92 -11.63 -12.05 -7.86
C TYR A 92 -13.08 -11.56 -7.77
N THR A 93 -13.44 -10.55 -8.54
CA THR A 93 -14.81 -10.03 -8.58
C THR A 93 -15.78 -11.04 -9.16
N ASP A 94 -15.36 -11.83 -10.15
CA ASP A 94 -16.15 -12.95 -10.67
C ASP A 94 -16.33 -14.07 -9.62
N CYS A 95 -15.27 -14.40 -8.88
CA CYS A 95 -15.36 -15.34 -7.75
C CYS A 95 -16.25 -14.82 -6.60
N ALA A 96 -16.30 -13.51 -6.37
CA ALA A 96 -17.04 -12.87 -5.28
C ALA A 96 -18.53 -12.59 -5.62
N GLN A 97 -19.14 -13.41 -6.48
CA GLN A 97 -20.56 -13.30 -6.82
C GLN A 97 -21.41 -14.36 -6.11
N GLY A 98 -22.70 -14.09 -5.99
CA GLY A 98 -23.67 -15.03 -5.43
C GLY A 98 -23.35 -15.42 -3.98
N PHE A 99 -23.21 -16.72 -3.71
CA PHE A 99 -23.00 -17.24 -2.35
C PHE A 99 -21.63 -16.90 -1.75
N MET A 100 -20.65 -16.49 -2.57
CA MET A 100 -19.28 -16.14 -2.15
C MET A 100 -19.08 -14.63 -1.95
N ALA A 101 -20.13 -13.82 -2.11
CA ALA A 101 -20.03 -12.36 -2.04
C ALA A 101 -19.48 -11.86 -0.69
N ASP A 102 -19.86 -12.52 0.40
CA ASP A 102 -19.41 -12.18 1.75
C ASP A 102 -18.21 -13.03 2.21
N ASP A 103 -17.54 -13.74 1.30
CA ASP A 103 -16.38 -14.55 1.66
C ASP A 103 -15.21 -13.66 2.11
N ILE A 104 -14.83 -13.82 3.38
CA ILE A 104 -13.81 -12.99 4.03
C ILE A 104 -12.45 -13.09 3.31
N SER A 105 -12.08 -14.26 2.77
CA SER A 105 -10.81 -14.46 2.07
C SER A 105 -10.78 -13.68 0.76
N LEU A 106 -11.87 -13.75 -0.03
CA LEU A 106 -12.01 -12.98 -1.26
C LEU A 106 -12.07 -11.46 -1.00
N LEU A 107 -12.83 -11.03 0.02
CA LEU A 107 -12.90 -9.61 0.40
C LEU A 107 -11.52 -9.06 0.81
N LEU A 108 -10.70 -9.83 1.53
CA LEU A 108 -9.33 -9.45 1.87
C LEU A 108 -8.48 -9.26 0.60
N LYS A 109 -8.55 -10.21 -0.33
CA LYS A 109 -7.82 -10.17 -1.61
C LYS A 109 -8.25 -9.00 -2.48
N LEU A 110 -9.55 -8.73 -2.58
CA LEU A 110 -10.09 -7.58 -3.31
C LEU A 110 -9.62 -6.27 -2.68
N THR A 111 -9.76 -6.12 -1.36
CA THR A 111 -9.30 -4.92 -0.63
C THR A 111 -7.83 -4.62 -0.92
N GLN A 112 -6.97 -5.63 -0.82
CA GLN A 112 -5.53 -5.49 -1.08
C GLN A 112 -5.24 -5.21 -2.55
N THR A 113 -5.87 -5.94 -3.47
CA THR A 113 -5.58 -5.82 -4.91
C THR A 113 -6.04 -4.48 -5.47
N HIS A 114 -7.22 -3.99 -5.07
CA HIS A 114 -7.68 -2.65 -5.43
C HIS A 114 -6.74 -1.57 -4.89
N PHE A 115 -6.22 -1.72 -3.66
CA PHE A 115 -5.21 -0.80 -3.13
C PHE A 115 -3.93 -0.79 -3.98
N LEU A 116 -3.41 -1.97 -4.35
CA LEU A 116 -2.24 -2.10 -5.22
C LEU A 116 -2.48 -1.55 -6.63
N HIS A 117 -3.72 -1.68 -7.13
CA HIS A 117 -4.16 -1.09 -8.39
C HIS A 117 -4.43 0.43 -8.29
N THR A 118 -4.22 1.05 -7.13
CA THR A 118 -4.51 2.46 -6.84
C THR A 118 -6.00 2.84 -6.94
N ASP A 119 -6.89 1.85 -6.95
CA ASP A 119 -8.33 2.04 -6.84
C ASP A 119 -8.74 2.10 -5.36
N TYR A 120 -8.47 3.25 -4.75
CA TYR A 120 -8.69 3.46 -3.32
C TYR A 120 -10.18 3.47 -2.95
N GLU A 121 -11.07 3.85 -3.87
CA GLU A 121 -12.52 3.85 -3.62
C GLU A 121 -13.04 2.43 -3.40
N SER A 122 -12.76 1.52 -4.33
CA SER A 122 -13.17 0.12 -4.21
C SER A 122 -12.46 -0.58 -3.04
N SER A 123 -11.17 -0.29 -2.82
CA SER A 123 -10.43 -0.81 -1.67
C SER A 123 -11.10 -0.42 -0.34
N VAL A 124 -11.54 0.83 -0.21
CA VAL A 124 -12.30 1.28 0.98
C VAL A 124 -13.66 0.59 1.06
N SER A 125 -14.36 0.41 -0.06
CA SER A 125 -15.66 -0.26 -0.10
C SER A 125 -15.59 -1.71 0.41
N TYR A 126 -14.65 -2.51 -0.10
CA TYR A 126 -14.45 -3.89 0.37
C TYR A 126 -13.87 -3.95 1.78
N GLY A 127 -12.90 -3.08 2.11
CA GLY A 127 -12.29 -3.05 3.44
C GLY A 127 -13.29 -2.69 4.55
N LYS A 128 -14.27 -1.84 4.26
CA LYS A 128 -15.33 -1.46 5.21
C LYS A 128 -16.19 -2.66 5.63
N GLN A 129 -16.42 -3.61 4.72
CA GLN A 129 -17.20 -4.83 5.02
C GLN A 129 -16.48 -5.73 6.04
N LEU A 130 -15.15 -5.61 6.13
CA LEU A 130 -14.29 -6.42 6.98
C LEU A 130 -14.05 -5.85 8.38
N GLU A 131 -14.48 -4.62 8.70
CA GLU A 131 -14.08 -3.91 9.92
C GLU A 131 -14.37 -4.66 11.23
N LYS A 132 -15.43 -5.47 11.24
CA LYS A 132 -15.85 -6.25 12.42
C LYS A 132 -15.14 -7.61 12.51
N GLU A 133 -14.50 -8.05 11.43
CA GLU A 133 -13.91 -9.38 11.33
C GLU A 133 -12.57 -9.47 12.08
N LYS A 134 -12.43 -10.50 12.92
CA LYS A 134 -11.20 -10.73 13.70
C LYS A 134 -10.00 -11.03 12.80
N THR A 135 -10.22 -11.76 11.71
CA THR A 135 -9.21 -12.08 10.70
C THR A 135 -8.65 -10.81 10.05
N PHE A 136 -9.51 -9.83 9.77
CA PHE A 136 -9.11 -8.54 9.23
C PHE A 136 -8.28 -7.73 10.22
N LYS A 137 -8.68 -7.69 11.50
CA LYS A 137 -7.92 -6.98 12.55
C LYS A 137 -6.47 -7.42 12.67
N ASN A 138 -6.21 -8.71 12.43
CA ASN A 138 -4.87 -9.32 12.49
C ASN A 138 -4.16 -9.39 11.13
N SER A 139 -4.78 -8.90 10.06
CA SER A 139 -4.24 -8.99 8.70
C SER A 139 -3.46 -7.75 8.31
N ASN A 140 -2.40 -7.94 7.52
CA ASN A 140 -1.64 -6.85 6.91
C ASN A 140 -2.50 -6.01 5.94
N VAL A 141 -3.59 -6.59 5.40
CA VAL A 141 -4.55 -5.90 4.53
C VAL A 141 -5.21 -4.71 5.25
N ARG A 142 -5.27 -4.73 6.58
CA ARG A 142 -5.79 -3.60 7.37
C ARG A 142 -4.98 -2.32 7.18
N ALA A 143 -3.66 -2.44 6.99
CA ALA A 143 -2.82 -1.29 6.65
C ALA A 143 -3.14 -0.75 5.25
N SER A 144 -3.38 -1.64 4.26
CA SER A 144 -3.82 -1.23 2.92
C SER A 144 -5.15 -0.48 2.96
N TYR A 145 -6.11 -0.94 3.77
CA TYR A 145 -7.37 -0.24 3.99
C TYR A 145 -7.17 1.15 4.62
N ALA A 146 -6.34 1.25 5.66
CA ALA A 146 -6.03 2.54 6.29
C ALA A 146 -5.36 3.51 5.30
N TRP A 147 -4.42 3.03 4.50
CA TRP A 147 -3.83 3.84 3.43
C TRP A 147 -4.84 4.26 2.36
N ALA A 148 -5.73 3.35 1.94
CA ALA A 148 -6.79 3.66 0.99
C ALA A 148 -7.72 4.77 1.54
N LEU A 149 -8.06 4.72 2.84
CA LEU A 149 -8.82 5.79 3.51
C LEU A 149 -8.07 7.12 3.45
N HIS A 150 -6.77 7.14 3.75
CA HIS A 150 -5.96 8.35 3.68
C HIS A 150 -5.94 8.97 2.28
N TYR A 151 -5.68 8.16 1.24
CA TYR A 151 -5.68 8.64 -0.14
C TYR A 151 -7.06 9.07 -0.63
N ASN A 152 -8.13 8.53 -0.04
CA ASN A 152 -9.51 8.94 -0.29
C ASN A 152 -9.97 10.13 0.59
N GLY A 153 -9.03 10.89 1.17
CA GLY A 153 -9.29 12.10 1.96
C GLY A 153 -9.82 11.86 3.38
N LYS A 154 -9.95 10.59 3.82
CA LYS A 154 -10.44 10.20 5.15
C LYS A 154 -9.29 9.97 6.13
N SER A 155 -8.32 10.89 6.16
CA SER A 155 -7.08 10.77 6.94
C SER A 155 -7.30 10.57 8.44
N GLU A 156 -8.35 11.15 9.02
CA GLU A 156 -8.67 10.97 10.44
C GLU A 156 -9.07 9.52 10.76
N GLN A 157 -9.85 8.88 9.87
CA GLN A 157 -10.22 7.47 10.01
C GLN A 157 -9.00 6.57 9.81
N ALA A 158 -8.14 6.89 8.84
CA ALA A 158 -6.88 6.18 8.62
C ALA A 158 -5.99 6.25 9.88
N GLU A 159 -5.84 7.43 10.47
CA GLU A 159 -5.05 7.62 11.69
C GLU A 159 -5.59 6.80 12.86
N ALA A 160 -6.90 6.78 13.06
CA ALA A 160 -7.52 5.97 14.11
C ALA A 160 -7.18 4.47 13.94
N ILE A 161 -7.18 3.96 12.70
CA ILE A 161 -6.81 2.57 12.41
C ILE A 161 -5.32 2.34 12.68
N PHE A 162 -4.44 3.24 12.21
CA PHE A 162 -3.00 3.09 12.44
C PHE A 162 -2.64 3.13 13.94
N LYS A 163 -3.29 4.00 14.72
CA LYS A 163 -3.14 4.05 16.17
C LYS A 163 -3.61 2.76 16.84
N ASP A 164 -4.74 2.20 16.41
CA ASP A 164 -5.23 0.92 16.95
C ASP A 164 -4.26 -0.24 16.62
N MET A 165 -3.66 -0.21 15.44
CA MET A 165 -2.68 -1.19 14.99
C MET A 165 -1.32 -1.10 15.71
N ASP A 166 -1.02 0.03 16.37
CA ASP A 166 0.20 0.30 17.14
C ASP A 166 0.16 -0.25 18.58
N SER A 167 -0.71 -1.21 18.87
CA SER A 167 -1.00 -1.67 20.23
C SER A 167 -0.10 -2.80 20.76
N SER A 168 0.62 -3.55 19.91
CA SER A 168 1.48 -4.68 20.35
C SER A 168 2.94 -4.52 19.93
N PHE A 169 3.85 -4.74 20.89
CA PHE A 169 5.30 -4.75 20.68
C PHE A 169 5.78 -5.76 19.62
N THR A 170 4.99 -6.79 19.31
CA THR A 170 5.33 -7.81 18.31
C THR A 170 4.98 -7.40 16.88
N ASN A 171 4.17 -6.35 16.69
CA ASN A 171 3.60 -5.96 15.40
C ASN A 171 4.42 -4.87 14.70
N TYR A 172 5.71 -5.14 14.47
CA TYR A 172 6.63 -4.16 13.87
C TYR A 172 6.20 -3.66 12.48
N MET A 173 5.59 -4.52 11.65
CA MET A 173 5.14 -4.11 10.33
C MET A 173 4.01 -3.05 10.42
N PRO A 174 2.88 -3.30 11.11
CA PRO A 174 1.87 -2.26 11.35
C PRO A 174 2.40 -0.95 11.96
N ARG A 175 3.33 -1.04 12.92
CA ARG A 175 3.95 0.12 13.58
C ARG A 175 4.83 0.93 12.62
N THR A 176 5.52 0.24 11.72
CA THR A 176 6.31 0.86 10.64
C THR A 176 5.39 1.58 9.66
N GLU A 177 4.26 0.98 9.29
CA GLU A 177 3.25 1.63 8.44
C GLU A 177 2.67 2.89 9.10
N TYR A 178 2.44 2.88 10.41
CA TYR A 178 2.01 4.08 11.12
C TYR A 178 3.09 5.19 11.07
N CYS A 179 4.37 4.85 11.22
CA CYS A 179 5.45 5.83 11.06
C CYS A 179 5.45 6.44 9.65
N LYS A 180 5.25 5.63 8.61
CA LYS A 180 5.12 6.11 7.22
C LYS A 180 3.90 7.03 7.07
N PHE A 181 2.77 6.71 7.69
CA PHE A 181 1.59 7.58 7.71
C PHE A 181 1.84 8.94 8.37
N LEU A 182 2.56 8.96 9.50
CA LEU A 182 2.96 10.21 10.16
C LEU A 182 3.84 11.07 9.23
N LEU A 183 4.77 10.44 8.51
CA LEU A 183 5.60 11.14 7.51
C LEU A 183 4.79 11.69 6.35
N ALA A 184 3.84 10.91 5.82
CA ALA A 184 2.92 11.36 4.77
C ALA A 184 2.06 12.55 5.23
N SER A 185 1.72 12.58 6.52
CA SER A 185 0.96 13.65 7.17
C SER A 185 1.83 14.84 7.64
N GLN A 186 3.10 14.92 7.21
CA GLN A 186 4.06 15.97 7.58
C GLN A 186 4.41 16.05 9.08
N ARG A 187 4.03 15.04 9.87
CA ARG A 187 4.31 14.93 11.32
C ARG A 187 5.66 14.27 11.57
N THR A 188 6.69 14.90 11.02
CA THR A 188 8.04 14.33 10.92
C THR A 188 8.68 14.08 12.29
N GLU A 189 8.51 14.98 13.26
CA GLU A 189 9.07 14.81 14.60
C GLU A 189 8.42 13.65 15.37
N GLU A 190 7.10 13.47 15.23
CA GLU A 190 6.40 12.34 15.84
C GLU A 190 6.82 11.02 15.21
N ALA A 191 6.93 10.97 13.88
CA ALA A 191 7.46 9.81 13.17
C ALA A 191 8.89 9.48 13.62
N LYS A 192 9.75 10.48 13.76
CA LYS A 192 11.14 10.33 14.21
C LYS A 192 11.21 9.77 15.63
N SER A 193 10.43 10.32 16.56
CA SER A 193 10.34 9.82 17.93
C SER A 193 9.93 8.34 17.95
N LYS A 194 8.91 7.99 17.16
CA LYS A 194 8.40 6.62 17.12
C LYS A 194 9.36 5.64 16.44
N LEU A 195 10.03 6.06 15.37
CA LEU A 195 11.08 5.25 14.74
C LEU A 195 12.25 4.99 15.71
N HIS A 196 12.61 5.97 16.54
CA HIS A 196 13.64 5.80 17.56
C HIS A 196 13.23 4.80 18.66
N GLU A 197 11.96 4.86 19.10
CA GLU A 197 11.36 3.86 20.00
C GLU A 197 11.49 2.44 19.41
N LEU A 198 11.06 2.24 18.16
CA LEU A 198 11.14 0.96 17.47
C LEU A 198 12.58 0.42 17.32
N ILE A 199 13.54 1.31 17.03
CA ILE A 199 14.96 0.94 16.95
C ILE A 199 15.47 0.48 18.32
N THR A 200 15.13 1.22 19.37
CA THR A 200 15.56 0.92 20.73
C THR A 200 15.00 -0.43 21.19
N GLU A 201 13.72 -0.71 20.93
CA GLU A 201 13.11 -2.01 21.23
C GLU A 201 13.81 -3.16 20.51
N PHE A 202 14.12 -2.99 19.22
CA PHE A 202 14.83 -3.99 18.43
C PHE A 202 16.25 -4.25 18.97
N ASP A 203 16.95 -3.22 19.42
CA ASP A 203 18.30 -3.36 19.99
C ASP A 203 18.30 -4.20 21.29
N HIS A 204 17.19 -4.21 22.03
CA HIS A 204 17.00 -5.04 23.23
C HIS A 204 16.37 -6.42 22.95
N MET A 205 15.99 -6.70 21.69
CA MET A 205 15.34 -7.95 21.28
C MET A 205 16.29 -9.15 21.30
N LYS A 206 15.80 -10.33 21.67
CA LYS A 206 16.59 -11.58 21.68
C LYS A 206 16.98 -12.01 20.25
N GLY A 207 18.12 -12.69 20.12
CA GLY A 207 18.70 -13.06 18.82
C GLY A 207 17.75 -13.75 17.81
N PRO A 208 16.95 -14.76 18.19
CA PRO A 208 16.03 -15.43 17.27
C PRO A 208 14.95 -14.50 16.71
N GLU A 209 14.30 -13.73 17.57
CA GLU A 209 13.26 -12.77 17.20
C GLU A 209 13.83 -11.64 16.33
N ARG A 210 15.03 -11.16 16.68
CA ARG A 210 15.78 -10.16 15.91
C ARG A 210 16.06 -10.61 14.49
N ARG A 211 16.35 -11.90 14.29
CA ARG A 211 16.59 -12.49 12.97
C ARG A 211 15.32 -12.52 12.13
N LEU A 212 14.15 -12.78 12.73
CA LEU A 212 12.86 -12.76 12.04
C LEU A 212 12.48 -11.35 11.59
N GLN A 213 12.75 -10.34 12.42
CA GLN A 213 12.37 -8.94 12.17
C GLN A 213 13.43 -8.12 11.41
N LYS A 214 14.55 -8.74 10.99
CA LYS A 214 15.69 -8.04 10.38
C LYS A 214 15.31 -7.22 9.14
N GLY A 215 14.41 -7.74 8.30
CA GLY A 215 13.96 -7.03 7.10
C GLY A 215 13.26 -5.71 7.43
N ILE A 216 12.27 -5.77 8.34
CA ILE A 216 11.52 -4.60 8.81
C ILE A 216 12.44 -3.62 9.56
N PHE A 217 13.39 -4.12 10.35
CA PHE A 217 14.34 -3.26 11.04
C PHE A 217 15.23 -2.45 10.10
N ASN A 218 15.73 -3.07 9.01
CA ASN A 218 16.51 -2.35 8.01
C ASN A 218 15.70 -1.20 7.39
N GLU A 219 14.41 -1.42 7.16
CA GLU A 219 13.49 -0.40 6.66
C GLU A 219 13.29 0.73 7.69
N ILE A 220 13.01 0.39 8.95
CA ILE A 220 12.87 1.38 10.05
C ILE A 220 14.11 2.26 10.15
N ARG A 221 15.31 1.65 10.15
CA ARG A 221 16.57 2.40 10.23
C ARG A 221 16.78 3.28 9.00
N ALA A 222 16.49 2.79 7.80
CA ALA A 222 16.59 3.58 6.58
C ALA A 222 15.65 4.80 6.59
N LEU A 223 14.42 4.65 7.11
CA LEU A 223 13.47 5.75 7.29
C LEU A 223 14.01 6.78 8.29
N TYR A 224 14.49 6.31 9.45
CA TYR A 224 15.04 7.18 10.49
C TYR A 224 16.25 8.00 10.00
N ASP A 225 17.21 7.35 9.35
CA ASP A 225 18.41 8.01 8.82
C ASP A 225 18.06 9.04 7.73
N THR A 226 17.05 8.74 6.91
CA THR A 226 16.58 9.65 5.86
C THR A 226 15.99 10.93 6.47
N ILE A 227 15.25 10.81 7.57
CA ILE A 227 14.69 11.97 8.29
C ILE A 227 15.83 12.82 8.87
N GLN A 228 16.78 12.21 9.57
CA GLN A 228 17.91 12.93 10.18
C GLN A 228 18.71 13.74 9.16
N ARG A 229 18.98 13.17 7.98
CA ARG A 229 19.70 13.87 6.90
C ARG A 229 18.92 15.05 6.33
N LYS A 230 17.58 15.00 6.33
CA LYS A 230 16.74 16.12 5.87
C LYS A 230 16.67 17.23 6.89
N THR A 231 16.63 16.93 8.19
CA THR A 231 16.59 17.93 9.27
C THR A 231 17.95 18.61 9.50
N ALA A 232 19.06 17.98 9.12
CA ALA A 232 20.41 18.53 9.27
C ALA A 232 20.86 19.47 8.13
N ARG A 233 20.04 19.66 7.10
CA ARG A 233 20.28 20.58 5.97
C ARG A 233 19.39 21.80 6.09
#